data_AF-A0A2H5YFV3-F1
#
_entry.id   AF-A0A2H5YFV3-F1
#
_cell.length_a   1.000
_cell.length_b   1.000
_cell.length_c   1.000
_cell.angle_alpha   90.00
_cell.angle_beta   90.00
_cell.angle_gamma   90.00
#
_symmetry.space_group_name_H-M   'P 1'
#
loop_
_entity.id
_entity.type
_entity.pdbx_description
1 polymer ?
#
loop_
_entity_poly.entity_id
_entity_poly.type
_entity_poly.pdbx_seq_one_letter_code
_entity_poly.pdbx_strand_id
1 'polypeptide(L)'
;MTEASALVPSARCAGYERRHRPWGFCWLLQRGGERLGPAEGRRLAAALLADGRLAQAWGLKESLRSLYRLPRLEQAEAALGRWPQEAGASGLAPFQRTARTLKRWQREVLNYWRYSITNALVEGKHNRIKALKRRGYGYRKEGSFLLRILSQIHTD
;
A
#
# COMPACT_ATOMS: atom_id res chain seq x y z
N MET A 1 55.64 24.15 -0.78
CA MET A 1 54.79 25.35 -0.68
C MET A 1 53.74 25.24 -1.77
N THR A 2 52.48 24.91 -1.58
CA THR A 2 51.57 24.81 -0.43
C THR A 2 50.36 24.02 -0.99
N GLU A 3 50.04 22.83 -0.46
CA GLU A 3 48.78 22.49 0.28
C GLU A 3 47.49 23.10 -0.32
N ALA A 4 46.34 22.43 -0.47
CA ALA A 4 45.72 21.34 0.27
C ALA A 4 44.69 20.64 -0.65
N SER A 5 44.67 19.31 -0.78
CA SER A 5 43.83 18.40 0.02
C SER A 5 42.50 19.02 0.51
N ALA A 6 41.43 18.84 -0.26
CA ALA A 6 40.06 18.99 0.22
C ALA A 6 39.32 17.66 0.02
N LEU A 7 39.49 16.83 1.03
CA LEU A 7 38.72 15.65 1.42
C LEU A 7 37.23 15.80 1.08
N VAL A 8 36.71 14.89 0.26
CA VAL A 8 35.28 14.57 0.21
C VAL A 8 34.92 13.95 1.56
N PRO A 9 34.02 14.54 2.37
CA PRO A 9 33.59 13.90 3.60
C PRO A 9 32.75 12.67 3.24
N SER A 10 33.34 11.48 3.36
CA SER A 10 32.57 10.24 3.39
C SER A 10 31.75 10.25 4.68
N ALA A 11 30.48 10.64 4.58
CA ALA A 11 29.53 10.47 5.67
C ALA A 11 29.20 8.97 5.81
N ARG A 12 30.08 8.23 6.48
CA ARG A 12 29.68 7.02 7.20
C ARG A 12 29.11 7.46 8.55
N CYS A 13 28.11 6.71 9.00
CA CYS A 13 27.53 6.72 10.34
C CYS A 13 26.46 7.78 10.62
N ALA A 14 25.20 7.39 10.47
CA ALA A 14 24.20 7.62 11.51
C ALA A 14 23.20 6.46 11.47
N GLY A 15 23.07 5.75 12.59
CA GLY A 15 22.10 4.69 12.75
C GLY A 15 20.70 5.17 12.37
N TYR A 16 19.92 4.29 11.76
CA TYR A 16 18.51 4.51 11.49
C TYR A 16 17.76 4.54 12.83
N GLU A 17 17.83 5.66 13.55
CA GLU A 17 16.97 5.92 14.68
C GLU A 17 15.54 5.93 14.16
N ARG A 18 14.75 4.93 14.57
CA ARG A 18 13.31 4.91 14.33
C ARG A 18 12.70 6.07 15.13
N ARG A 19 12.65 7.27 14.54
CA ARG A 19 11.80 8.35 15.04
C ARG A 19 10.38 7.82 15.08
N HIS A 20 9.89 7.54 16.28
CA HIS A 20 8.53 7.09 16.51
C HIS A 20 7.59 8.25 16.16
N ARG A 21 7.08 8.25 14.92
CA ARG A 21 6.10 9.23 14.47
C ARG A 21 4.78 8.93 15.22
N PRO A 22 4.13 9.94 15.82
CA PRO A 22 2.83 9.76 16.45
C PRO A 22 1.84 9.12 15.47
N TRP A 23 0.93 8.28 15.98
CA TRP A 23 -0.03 7.52 15.16
C TRP A 23 -0.84 8.41 14.19
N GLY A 24 -1.18 9.63 14.61
CA GLY A 24 -1.87 10.61 13.75
C GLY A 24 -1.06 11.08 12.53
N PHE A 25 0.28 11.04 12.60
CA PHE A 25 1.14 11.33 11.45
C PHE A 25 1.21 10.14 10.48
N CYS A 26 1.26 8.91 10.99
CA CYS A 26 1.16 7.71 10.15
C CYS A 26 -0.17 7.66 9.41
N TRP A 27 -1.26 8.13 10.02
CA TRP A 27 -2.56 8.27 9.36
C TRP A 27 -2.54 9.30 8.22
N LEU A 28 -1.87 10.45 8.41
CA LEU A 28 -1.69 11.47 7.38
C LEU A 28 -1.00 10.89 6.14
N LEU A 29 0.05 10.08 6.31
CA LEU A 29 0.78 9.44 5.21
C LEU A 29 -0.07 8.43 4.44
N GLN A 30 -1.07 7.83 5.06
CA GLN A 30 -1.94 6.83 4.40
C GLN A 30 -3.02 7.46 3.53
N ARG A 31 -3.45 8.68 3.83
CA ARG A 31 -4.44 9.39 2.99
C ARG A 31 -3.86 9.74 1.63
N GLY A 32 -4.70 9.69 0.60
CA GLY A 32 -4.33 10.19 -0.72
C GLY A 32 -4.23 11.71 -0.69
N GLY A 33 -3.29 12.26 -1.46
CA GLY A 33 -3.03 13.70 -1.49
C GLY A 33 -4.28 14.51 -1.80
N GLU A 34 -5.17 13.98 -2.65
CA GLU A 34 -6.44 14.62 -3.03
C GLU A 34 -7.43 14.81 -1.87
N ARG A 35 -7.24 14.10 -0.75
CA ARG A 35 -8.14 14.13 0.40
C ARG A 35 -7.63 15.02 1.52
N LEU A 36 -6.45 15.63 1.39
CA LEU A 36 -5.84 16.41 2.46
C LEU A 36 -6.34 17.85 2.46
N GLY A 37 -6.71 18.37 3.64
CA GLY A 37 -7.01 19.79 3.79
C GLY A 37 -5.75 20.67 3.70
N PRO A 38 -5.87 22.00 3.54
CA PRO A 38 -4.71 22.89 3.37
C PRO A 38 -3.68 22.84 4.52
N ALA A 39 -4.13 22.74 5.77
CA ALA A 39 -3.24 22.62 6.92
C ALA A 39 -2.52 21.26 6.98
N GLU A 40 -3.24 20.19 6.67
CA GLU A 40 -2.70 18.83 6.60
C GLU A 40 -1.66 18.69 5.47
N GLY A 41 -1.96 19.28 4.31
CA GLY A 41 -1.05 19.32 3.16
C GLY A 41 0.24 20.07 3.47
N ARG A 42 0.17 21.23 4.14
CA ARG A 42 1.38 21.95 4.60
C ARG A 42 2.22 21.11 5.56
N ARG A 43 1.58 20.44 6.53
CA ARG A 43 2.27 19.58 7.48
C ARG A 43 2.95 18.38 6.80
N LEU A 44 2.27 17.78 5.82
CA LEU A 44 2.85 16.71 5.01
C LEU A 44 4.05 17.22 4.21
N ALA A 45 3.90 18.33 3.48
CA ALA A 45 4.95 18.91 2.66
C ALA A 45 6.22 19.22 3.49
N ALA A 46 6.06 19.84 4.66
CA ALA A 46 7.17 20.10 5.57
C ALA A 46 7.89 18.80 6.00
N ALA A 47 7.14 17.72 6.25
CA ALA A 47 7.73 16.45 6.62
C ALA A 47 8.42 15.72 5.46
N LEU A 48 7.92 15.85 4.23
CA LEU A 48 8.57 15.29 3.03
C LEU A 48 9.85 16.06 2.69
N LEU A 49 9.85 17.39 2.84
CA LEU A 49 11.05 18.21 2.66
C LEU A 49 12.15 17.86 3.65
N ALA A 50 11.78 17.50 4.88
CA ALA A 50 12.74 17.15 5.93
C ALA A 50 13.34 15.74 5.79
N ASP A 51 12.74 14.84 4.99
CA ASP A 51 13.17 13.44 4.88
C ASP A 51 12.96 12.91 3.46
N GLY A 52 14.06 12.85 2.69
CA GLY A 52 14.04 12.40 1.31
C GLY A 52 13.61 10.93 1.14
N ARG A 53 13.88 10.06 2.11
CA ARG A 53 13.41 8.66 2.07
C ARG A 53 11.89 8.61 2.24
N LEU A 54 11.35 9.44 3.13
CA LEU A 54 9.92 9.56 3.32
C LEU A 54 9.23 10.17 2.08
N ALA A 55 9.83 11.20 1.48
CA ALA A 55 9.35 11.79 0.22
C ALA A 55 9.26 10.75 -0.90
N GLN A 56 10.33 9.97 -1.10
CA GLN A 56 10.36 8.90 -2.09
C GLN A 56 9.31 7.82 -1.80
N ALA A 57 9.19 7.37 -0.55
CA ALA A 57 8.19 6.39 -0.14
C ALA A 57 6.76 6.88 -0.41
N TRP A 58 6.46 8.13 -0.05
CA TRP A 58 5.15 8.71 -0.28
C TRP A 58 4.85 8.87 -1.78
N GLY A 59 5.83 9.31 -2.58
CA GLY A 59 5.70 9.40 -4.03
C GLY A 59 5.43 8.06 -4.73
N LEU A 60 6.13 6.99 -4.32
CA LEU A 60 5.87 5.64 -4.84
C LEU A 60 4.47 5.13 -4.47
N LYS A 61 3.99 5.44 -3.26
CA LYS A 61 2.63 5.12 -2.84
C LYS A 61 1.59 5.89 -3.65
N GLU A 62 1.74 7.20 -3.81
CA GLU A 62 0.76 8.01 -4.57
C GLU A 62 0.76 7.68 -6.07
N SER A 63 1.93 7.43 -6.67
CA SER A 63 1.99 6.99 -8.07
C SER A 63 1.25 5.66 -8.26
N LEU A 64 1.42 4.69 -7.36
CA LEU A 64 0.66 3.43 -7.40
C LEU A 64 -0.85 3.65 -7.26
N ARG A 65 -1.29 4.59 -6.41
CA ARG A 65 -2.72 4.94 -6.30
C ARG A 65 -3.24 5.57 -7.59
N SER A 66 -2.45 6.44 -8.21
CA SER A 66 -2.79 7.07 -9.48
C SER A 66 -2.91 6.07 -10.62
N LEU A 67 -2.16 4.96 -10.60
CA LEU A 67 -2.33 3.87 -11.57
C LEU A 67 -3.78 3.38 -11.63
N TYR A 68 -4.40 3.12 -10.48
CA TYR A 68 -5.79 2.65 -10.40
C TYR A 68 -6.84 3.66 -10.86
N ARG A 69 -6.45 4.91 -11.13
CA ARG A 69 -7.34 5.94 -11.71
C ARG A 69 -7.25 6.01 -13.23
N LEU A 70 -6.34 5.26 -13.86
CA LEU A 70 -6.21 5.25 -15.31
C LEU A 70 -7.46 4.61 -15.93
N PRO A 71 -8.07 5.24 -16.94
CA PRO A 71 -9.34 4.77 -17.50
C PRO A 71 -9.18 3.59 -18.47
N ARG A 72 -8.01 3.43 -19.08
CA ARG A 72 -7.77 2.46 -20.16
C ARG A 72 -6.77 1.38 -19.74
N LEU A 73 -7.05 0.14 -20.13
CA LEU A 73 -6.18 -1.01 -19.87
C LEU A 73 -4.76 -0.80 -20.40
N GLU A 74 -4.60 -0.30 -21.62
CA GLU A 74 -3.28 -0.06 -22.24
C GLU A 74 -2.41 0.90 -21.41
N GLN A 75 -3.03 1.94 -20.84
CA GLN A 75 -2.33 2.88 -19.96
C GLN A 75 -1.91 2.20 -18.66
N ALA A 76 -2.79 1.37 -18.09
CA ALA A 76 -2.51 0.61 -16.89
C ALA A 76 -1.41 -0.44 -17.13
N GLU A 77 -1.40 -1.13 -18.26
CA GLU A 77 -0.35 -2.06 -18.67
C GLU A 77 1.00 -1.37 -18.76
N ALA A 78 1.08 -0.26 -19.49
CA ALA A 78 2.32 0.49 -19.65
C ALA A 78 2.82 1.07 -18.32
N ALA A 79 1.93 1.48 -17.42
CA ALA A 79 2.29 2.12 -16.17
C ALA A 79 2.60 1.10 -15.06
N LEU A 80 1.85 0.00 -14.97
CA LEU A 80 2.16 -1.16 -14.12
C LEU A 80 3.40 -1.92 -14.61
N GLY A 81 3.75 -1.79 -15.89
CA GLY A 81 4.99 -2.26 -16.46
C GLY A 81 6.20 -1.36 -16.17
N ARG A 82 6.02 -0.15 -15.64
CA ARG A 82 7.09 0.81 -15.27
C ARG A 82 7.28 0.95 -13.76
N TRP A 83 6.17 0.96 -13.02
CA TRP A 83 6.17 1.22 -11.58
C TRP A 83 7.03 0.22 -10.78
N PRO A 84 7.01 -1.11 -11.04
CA PRO A 84 7.86 -2.05 -10.31
C PRO A 84 9.37 -1.86 -10.55
N GLN A 85 9.78 -1.26 -11.67
CA GLN A 85 11.17 -0.92 -11.97
C GLN A 85 11.58 0.26 -11.08
N GLU A 86 10.79 1.32 -11.04
CA GLU A 86 11.00 2.49 -10.19
C GLU A 86 11.03 2.10 -8.71
N ALA A 87 10.04 1.33 -8.26
CA ALA A 87 9.97 0.82 -6.89
C ALA A 87 11.12 -0.14 -6.57
N GLY A 88 11.58 -0.93 -7.54
CA GLY A 88 12.75 -1.80 -7.41
C GLY A 88 14.06 -1.03 -7.22
N ALA A 89 14.25 0.05 -7.99
CA ALA A 89 15.42 0.90 -7.96
C ALA A 89 15.44 1.88 -6.76
N SER A 90 14.32 2.02 -6.03
CA SER A 90 14.17 3.01 -4.96
C SER A 90 15.10 2.86 -3.75
N GLY A 91 15.71 1.68 -3.56
CA GLY A 91 16.47 1.36 -2.33
C GLY A 91 15.60 1.18 -1.08
N LEU A 92 14.26 1.22 -1.21
CA LEU A 92 13.32 1.01 -0.11
C LEU A 92 12.86 -0.45 -0.10
N ALA A 93 13.40 -1.25 0.82
CA ALA A 93 13.10 -2.68 0.93
C ALA A 93 11.58 -3.03 0.95
N PRO A 94 10.69 -2.26 1.62
CA PRO A 94 9.25 -2.49 1.54
C PRO A 94 8.70 -2.37 0.11
N PHE A 95 9.10 -1.33 -0.63
CA PHE A 95 8.64 -1.09 -2.00
C PHE A 95 9.24 -2.08 -2.99
N GLN A 96 10.49 -2.52 -2.79
CA GLN A 96 11.08 -3.59 -3.58
C GLN A 96 10.35 -4.93 -3.39
N ARG A 97 9.85 -5.20 -2.19
CA ARG A 97 8.99 -6.37 -1.95
C ARG A 97 7.66 -6.23 -2.69
N THR A 98 7.01 -5.07 -2.59
CA THR A 98 5.77 -4.78 -3.32
C THR A 98 5.96 -4.88 -4.83
N ALA A 99 7.07 -4.38 -5.37
CA ALA A 99 7.41 -4.48 -6.78
C ALA A 99 7.49 -5.93 -7.26
N ARG A 100 8.15 -6.82 -6.49
CA ARG A 100 8.20 -8.26 -6.79
C ARG A 100 6.81 -8.88 -6.79
N THR A 101 5.97 -8.54 -5.81
CA THR A 101 4.59 -9.01 -5.75
C THR A 101 3.79 -8.54 -6.96
N LEU A 102 3.84 -7.25 -7.31
CA LEU A 102 3.10 -6.71 -8.44
C LEU A 102 3.57 -7.28 -9.78
N LYS A 103 4.88 -7.52 -9.96
CA LYS A 103 5.38 -8.23 -11.15
C LYS A 103 4.82 -9.64 -11.25
N ARG A 104 4.79 -10.38 -10.13
CA ARG A 104 4.28 -11.76 -10.10
C ARG A 104 2.78 -11.84 -10.43
N TRP A 105 2.01 -10.88 -9.95
CA TRP A 105 0.54 -10.85 -10.08
C TRP A 105 0.06 -9.83 -11.11
N GLN A 106 0.92 -9.42 -12.06
CA GLN A 106 0.64 -8.32 -12.97
C GLN A 106 -0.63 -8.57 -13.79
N ARG A 107 -0.79 -9.79 -14.31
CA ARG A 107 -1.95 -10.19 -15.10
C ARG A 107 -3.24 -10.09 -14.28
N GLU A 108 -3.23 -10.59 -13.06
CA GLU A 108 -4.38 -10.58 -12.17
C GLU A 108 -4.74 -9.16 -11.71
N VAL A 109 -3.74 -8.30 -11.51
CA VAL A 109 -3.97 -6.87 -11.24
C VAL A 109 -4.63 -6.18 -12.45
N LEU A 110 -4.17 -6.47 -13.67
CA LEU A 110 -4.72 -5.89 -14.90
C LEU A 110 -6.16 -6.33 -15.19
N ASN A 111 -6.60 -7.48 -14.67
CA ASN A 111 -7.99 -7.92 -14.78
C ASN A 111 -8.98 -6.92 -14.17
N TYR A 112 -8.54 -6.05 -13.24
CA TYR A 112 -9.36 -4.95 -12.72
C TYR A 112 -9.93 -4.08 -13.85
N TRP A 113 -9.13 -3.75 -14.85
CA TRP A 113 -9.54 -2.92 -16.00
C TRP A 113 -10.40 -3.67 -17.02
N ARG A 114 -10.37 -5.01 -17.01
CA ARG A 114 -11.13 -5.84 -17.96
C ARG A 114 -12.51 -6.19 -17.44
N TYR A 115 -12.61 -6.51 -16.16
CA TYR A 115 -13.82 -7.10 -15.60
C TYR A 115 -14.49 -6.25 -14.52
N SER A 116 -13.85 -5.19 -14.01
CA SER A 116 -14.38 -4.35 -12.91
C SER A 116 -14.87 -5.15 -11.70
N ILE A 117 -14.43 -6.41 -11.55
CA ILE A 117 -14.80 -7.28 -10.43
C ILE A 117 -13.93 -6.90 -9.25
N THR A 118 -14.57 -6.52 -8.14
CA THR A 118 -13.87 -6.21 -6.89
C THR A 118 -14.07 -7.34 -5.88
N ASN A 119 -13.11 -7.50 -4.97
CA ASN A 119 -13.23 -8.45 -3.86
C ASN A 119 -14.29 -8.04 -2.82
N ALA A 120 -14.97 -6.90 -2.99
CA ALA A 120 -15.92 -6.37 -2.00
C ALA A 120 -17.02 -7.36 -1.64
N LEU A 121 -17.57 -8.09 -2.63
CA LEU A 121 -18.58 -9.12 -2.37
C LEU A 121 -18.02 -10.28 -1.54
N VAL A 122 -16.83 -10.76 -1.90
CA VAL A 122 -16.15 -11.85 -1.20
C VAL A 122 -15.80 -11.44 0.23
N GLU A 123 -15.31 -10.22 0.42
CA GLU A 123 -15.03 -9.63 1.73
C GLU A 123 -16.30 -9.49 2.57
N GLY A 124 -17.42 -9.07 1.97
CA GLY A 124 -18.74 -9.02 2.62
C GLY A 124 -19.15 -10.39 3.15
N LYS A 125 -19.07 -11.43 2.31
CA LYS A 125 -19.33 -12.82 2.69
C LYS A 125 -18.39 -13.28 3.82
N HIS A 126 -17.10 -13.02 3.71
CA HIS A 126 -16.13 -13.35 4.77
C HIS A 126 -16.44 -12.64 6.09
N ASN A 127 -16.86 -11.37 6.05
CA ASN A 127 -17.23 -10.63 7.26
C ASN A 127 -18.48 -11.20 7.92
N ARG A 128 -19.48 -11.60 7.13
CA ARG A 128 -20.69 -12.28 7.63
C ARG A 128 -20.36 -13.62 8.29
N ILE A 129 -19.50 -14.43 7.68
CA ILE A 129 -19.01 -15.68 8.26
C ILE A 129 -18.23 -15.43 9.56
N LYS A 130 -17.35 -14.41 9.59
CA LYS A 130 -16.61 -14.03 10.80
C LYS A 130 -17.56 -13.58 11.92
N ALA A 131 -18.59 -12.80 11.61
CA ALA A 131 -19.61 -12.39 12.57
C ALA A 131 -20.38 -13.61 13.11
N LEU A 132 -20.74 -14.55 12.24
CA LEU A 132 -21.38 -15.81 12.63
C LEU A 132 -20.51 -16.62 13.59
N LYS A 133 -19.22 -16.76 13.27
CA LYS A 133 -18.25 -17.45 14.14
C LYS A 133 -18.13 -16.78 15.51
N ARG A 134 -18.14 -15.44 15.58
CA ARG A 134 -18.12 -14.69 16.86
C ARG A 134 -19.42 -14.84 17.66
N ARG A 135 -20.58 -14.98 17.00
CA ARG A 135 -21.86 -15.14 17.69
C ARG A 135 -22.06 -16.55 18.24
N GLY A 136 -21.58 -17.56 17.53
CA GLY A 136 -21.84 -18.96 17.85
C GLY A 136 -20.79 -19.64 18.73
N TYR A 137 -20.01 -18.90 19.54
CA TYR A 137 -18.93 -19.42 20.40
C TYR A 137 -19.19 -20.89 20.83
N GLY A 138 -18.42 -21.84 20.30
CA GLY A 138 -18.52 -23.26 20.67
C GLY A 138 -19.32 -24.17 19.74
N TYR A 139 -19.30 -23.96 18.42
CA TYR A 139 -19.72 -25.01 17.48
C TYR A 139 -18.92 -26.29 17.72
N ARG A 140 -19.57 -27.31 18.31
CA ARG A 140 -18.93 -28.61 18.63
C ARG A 140 -18.77 -29.52 17.41
N LYS A 141 -19.57 -29.31 16.36
CA LYS A 141 -19.56 -30.08 15.12
C LYS A 141 -19.42 -29.14 13.94
N GLU A 142 -18.45 -29.41 13.06
CA GLU A 142 -18.19 -28.61 11.85
C GLU A 142 -19.40 -28.56 10.92
N GLY A 143 -20.14 -29.66 10.78
CA GLY A 143 -21.36 -29.72 9.96
C GLY A 143 -22.44 -28.73 10.40
N SER A 144 -22.59 -28.50 11.70
CA SER A 144 -23.55 -27.51 12.23
C SER A 144 -23.12 -26.07 11.89
N PHE A 145 -21.82 -25.80 11.85
CA PHE A 145 -21.29 -24.51 11.40
C PHE A 145 -21.47 -24.33 9.90
N LEU A 146 -21.21 -25.36 9.10
CA LEU A 146 -21.41 -25.35 7.66
C LEU A 146 -22.87 -25.08 7.28
N LEU A 147 -23.83 -25.78 7.90
CA LEU A 147 -25.26 -25.55 7.67
C LEU A 147 -25.66 -24.11 7.99
N ARG A 148 -25.08 -23.53 9.04
CA ARG A 148 -25.32 -22.15 9.44
C ARG A 148 -24.70 -21.14 8.47
N ILE A 149 -23.57 -21.46 7.84
CA ILE A 149 -23.01 -20.65 6.74
C ILE A 149 -23.90 -20.74 5.50
N LEU A 150 -24.27 -21.95 5.08
CA LEU A 150 -25.11 -22.19 3.90
C LEU A 150 -26.46 -21.50 4.03
N SER A 151 -27.07 -21.54 5.23
CA SER A 151 -28.32 -20.85 5.50
C SER A 151 -28.23 -19.33 5.36
N GLN A 152 -27.04 -18.73 5.44
CA GLN A 152 -26.83 -17.28 5.29
C GLN A 152 -26.52 -16.86 3.85
N ILE A 153 -26.10 -17.80 3.00
CA ILE A 153 -25.75 -17.55 1.58
C ILE A 153 -26.98 -17.74 0.68
N HIS A 154 -27.92 -18.60 1.07
CA HIS A 154 -29.09 -18.94 0.26
C HIS A 154 -30.33 -18.05 0.55
N THR A 155 -30.27 -17.15 1.53
CA THR A 155 -31.37 -16.22 1.86
C THR A 155 -31.21 -14.82 1.25
N ASP A 156 -30.20 -14.61 0.40
CA ASP A 156 -29.96 -13.36 -0.32
C ASP A 156 -30.51 -13.44 -1.76
#